data_AF-A0A7V9T918-F1
#
_entry.id   AF-A0A7V9T918-F1
#
_cell.length_a   1.000
_cell.length_b   1.000
_cell.length_c   1.000
_cell.angle_alpha   90.00
_cell.angle_beta   90.00
_cell.angle_gamma   90.00
#
_symmetry.space_group_name_H-M   'P 1'
#
loop_
_entity.id
_entity.type
_entity.pdbx_description
1 polymer ?
#
loop_
_entity_poly.entity_id
_entity_poly.type
_entity_poly.pdbx_seq_one_letter_code
_entity_poly.pdbx_strand_id
1 'polypeptide(L)' 'LADDDLPLHGVFIRAPRVRELGPEVEVLGEREGEPVLLRDGRLLLAAFHPELTDDLRVHALFLEMVEEAQRKEVGVGA' A
#
# COMPACT_ATOMS: atom_id res chain seq x y z
N LEU A 1 -1.47 -8.96 -1.48
CA LEU A 1 -2.47 -9.07 -0.41
C LEU A 1 -2.72 -10.56 -0.23
N ALA A 2 -2.89 -11.10 0.99
CA ALA A 2 -2.78 -12.56 1.23
C ALA A 2 -3.69 -13.47 0.37
N ASP A 3 -4.68 -12.88 -0.31
CA ASP A 3 -5.45 -13.48 -1.38
C ASP A 3 -5.66 -12.39 -2.46
N ASP A 4 -4.82 -12.37 -3.50
CA ASP A 4 -4.83 -11.31 -4.53
C ASP A 4 -6.12 -11.29 -5.36
N ASP A 5 -6.92 -12.37 -5.31
CA ASP A 5 -8.21 -12.49 -5.98
C ASP A 5 -9.38 -11.90 -5.18
N LEU A 6 -9.19 -11.58 -3.88
CA LEU A 6 -10.27 -11.08 -3.04
C LEU A 6 -10.31 -9.55 -3.03
N PRO A 7 -11.36 -8.90 -3.59
CA PRO A 7 -11.40 -7.45 -3.72
C PRO A 7 -11.30 -6.76 -2.35
N LEU A 8 -10.65 -5.60 -2.35
CA LEU A 8 -10.55 -4.72 -1.18
C LEU A 8 -11.65 -3.65 -1.22
N HIS A 9 -12.35 -3.44 -0.12
CA HIS A 9 -13.31 -2.35 0.00
C HIS A 9 -12.59 -1.02 0.30
N GLY A 10 -12.46 -0.14 -0.69
CA GLY A 10 -11.85 1.18 -0.53
C GLY A 10 -12.87 2.30 -0.32
N VAL A 11 -12.68 3.13 0.72
CA VAL A 11 -13.52 4.30 1.03
C VAL A 11 -12.87 5.58 0.49
N PHE A 12 -13.43 6.17 -0.58
CA PHE A 12 -12.87 7.35 -1.26
C PHE A 12 -13.62 8.63 -0.89
N ILE A 13 -12.98 9.55 -0.16
CA ILE A 13 -13.57 10.84 0.24
C ILE A 13 -12.67 11.97 -0.28
N ARG A 14 -13.09 12.64 -1.36
CA ARG A 14 -12.28 13.66 -2.04
C ARG A 14 -10.86 13.16 -2.36
N ALA A 15 -10.76 11.91 -2.80
CA ALA A 15 -9.52 11.21 -3.05
C ALA A 15 -8.63 11.94 -4.06
N PRO A 16 -7.31 12.05 -3.82
CA PRO A 16 -6.37 12.53 -4.82
C PRO A 16 -6.28 11.54 -5.98
N ARG A 17 -5.88 12.03 -7.16
CA ARG A 17 -5.61 11.20 -8.34
C ARG A 17 -4.12 11.22 -8.67
N VAL A 18 -3.54 10.04 -8.83
CA VAL A 18 -2.15 9.90 -9.28
C VAL A 18 -2.08 10.23 -10.77
N ARG A 19 -1.15 11.10 -11.16
CA ARG A 19 -0.99 11.54 -12.56
C ARG A 19 0.17 10.87 -13.27
N GLU A 20 1.24 10.62 -12.54
CA GLU A 20 2.49 10.06 -13.06
C GLU A 20 3.07 9.12 -12.01
N LEU A 21 3.76 8.08 -12.48
CA LEU A 21 4.43 7.08 -11.65
C LEU A 21 5.93 7.12 -11.94
N GLY A 22 6.75 7.00 -10.89
CA GLY A 22 8.18 6.75 -11.05
C GLY A 22 8.46 5.31 -11.47
N PRO A 23 9.67 5.01 -11.99
CA PRO A 23 10.02 3.68 -12.50
C PRO A 23 10.04 2.59 -11.41
N GLU A 24 10.28 2.96 -10.15
CA GLU A 24 10.36 2.04 -9.01
C GLU A 24 9.02 1.90 -8.26
N VAL A 25 7.97 2.61 -8.70
CA VAL A 25 6.67 2.58 -8.02
C VAL A 25 5.92 1.31 -8.41
N GLU A 26 5.55 0.53 -7.40
CA GLU A 26 4.73 -0.66 -7.55
C GLU A 26 3.25 -0.31 -7.35
N VAL A 27 2.41 -0.73 -8.30
CA VAL A 27 0.94 -0.61 -8.19
C VAL A 27 0.40 -1.86 -7.51
N LEU A 28 -0.09 -1.70 -6.29
CA LEU A 28 -0.63 -2.79 -5.47
C LEU A 28 -2.15 -2.94 -5.62
N GLY A 29 -2.82 -1.92 -6.13
CA GLY A 29 -4.26 -1.92 -6.33
C GLY A 29 -4.73 -0.80 -7.24
N GLU A 30 -5.69 -1.14 -8.10
CA GLU A 30 -6.32 -0.23 -9.05
C GLU A 30 -7.83 -0.20 -8.86
N ARG A 31 -8.43 0.94 -9.19
CA ARG A 31 -9.87 1.10 -9.32
C ARG A 31 -10.16 1.68 -10.70
N GLU A 32 -10.90 0.94 -11.52
CA GLU A 32 -11.27 1.38 -12.88
C GLU A 32 -10.03 1.75 -13.74
N GLY A 33 -8.91 1.03 -13.53
CA GLY A 33 -7.62 1.28 -14.19
C GLY A 33 -6.84 2.48 -13.64
N GLU A 34 -7.31 3.13 -12.58
CA GLU A 34 -6.56 4.16 -11.87
C GLU A 34 -5.83 3.58 -10.65
N PRO A 35 -4.52 3.86 -10.47
CA PRO A 35 -3.80 3.42 -9.28
C PRO A 35 -4.33 4.07 -8.00
N VAL A 36 -4.60 3.25 -6.98
CA VAL A 36 -5.18 3.70 -5.70
C VAL A 36 -4.46 3.17 -4.47
N LEU A 37 -3.63 2.13 -4.61
CA LEU A 37 -2.71 1.65 -3.58
C LEU A 37 -1.34 1.43 -4.22
N LEU A 38 -0.31 2.09 -3.68
CA LEU A 38 1.02 2.17 -4.28
C LEU A 38 2.10 1.93 -3.23
N ARG A 39 3.23 1.37 -3.65
CA ARG A 39 4.46 1.27 -2.86
C ARG A 39 5.63 1.88 -3.61
N ASP A 40 6.43 2.65 -2.90
CA ASP A 40 7.73 3.16 -3.38
C ASP A 40 8.78 2.94 -2.29
N GLY A 41 9.54 1.85 -2.41
CA GLY A 41 10.51 1.42 -1.40
C GLY A 41 9.88 1.22 -0.01
N ARG A 42 10.13 2.17 0.90
CA ARG A 42 9.62 2.20 2.29
C ARG A 42 8.30 2.98 2.45
N LEU A 43 7.80 3.58 1.39
CA LEU A 43 6.57 4.38 1.40
C LEU A 43 5.39 3.51 0.94
N LEU A 44 4.28 3.60 1.68
CA LEU A 44 2.98 3.07 1.30
C LEU A 44 2.01 4.23 1.14
N LEU A 45 1.32 4.29 0.00
CA LEU A 45 0.32 5.31 -0.30
C LEU A 45 -1.02 4.66 -0.63
N ALA A 46 -2.08 5.11 0.04
CA ALA A 46 -3.46 4.80 -0.33
C ALA A 46 -4.19 6.11 -0.72
N ALA A 47 -4.88 6.10 -1.86
CA ALA A 47 -5.75 7.21 -2.28
C ALA A 47 -7.16 7.13 -1.65
N PHE A 48 -7.39 6.13 -0.80
CA PHE A 48 -8.61 5.90 -0.05
C PHE A 48 -8.30 5.84 1.45
N HIS A 49 -9.35 5.72 2.25
CA HIS A 49 -9.30 5.64 3.71
C HIS A 49 -9.39 4.17 4.17
N PRO A 50 -8.27 3.43 4.30
CA PRO A 50 -8.27 2.06 4.81
C PRO A 50 -8.73 1.96 6.26
N GLU A 51 -8.72 3.06 7.02
CA GLU A 51 -9.15 3.14 8.42
C GLU A 51 -10.66 3.19 8.61
N LEU A 52 -11.42 3.44 7.53
CA LEU A 52 -12.88 3.55 7.56
C LEU A 52 -13.59 2.24 7.15
N THR A 53 -12.89 1.12 7.26
CA THR A 53 -13.40 -0.24 6.99
C THR A 53 -12.88 -1.19 8.07
N ASP A 54 -13.57 -2.31 8.28
CA ASP A 54 -13.12 -3.39 9.17
C ASP A 54 -12.05 -4.29 8.51
N ASP A 55 -11.73 -4.07 7.23
CA ASP A 55 -10.69 -4.81 6.50
C ASP A 55 -9.28 -4.28 6.85
N LEU A 56 -8.55 -5.06 7.64
CA LEU A 56 -7.23 -4.67 8.14
C LEU A 56 -6.07 -5.00 7.20
N ARG A 57 -6.31 -5.54 5.99
CA ARG A 57 -5.24 -6.02 5.11
C ARG A 57 -4.22 -4.93 4.73
N VAL A 58 -4.66 -3.69 4.53
CA VAL A 58 -3.74 -2.56 4.22
C VAL A 58 -2.88 -2.19 5.44
N HIS A 59 -3.46 -2.19 6.64
CA HIS A 59 -2.73 -1.93 7.87
C HIS A 59 -1.74 -3.04 8.18
N ALA A 60 -2.14 -4.30 7.98
CA ALA A 60 -1.26 -5.46 8.12
C ALA A 60 -0.07 -5.37 7.16
N LEU A 61 -0.31 -5.03 5.88
CA LEU A 61 0.75 -4.79 4.90
C LEU A 61 1.73 -3.70 5.36
N PHE A 62 1.24 -2.60 5.91
CA PHE A 62 2.11 -1.55 6.42
C PHE A 62 2.98 -2.04 7.58
N LEU A 63 2.42 -2.82 8.51
CA LEU A 63 3.19 -3.40 9.63
C LEU A 63 4.25 -4.39 9.14
N GLU A 64 3.92 -5.23 8.15
CA GLU A 64 4.90 -6.12 7.50
C GLU A 64 6.07 -5.32 6.91
N MET A 65 5.80 -4.18 6.25
CA MET A 65 6.84 -3.30 5.72
C MET A 65 7.71 -2.68 6.82
N VAL A 66 7.14 -2.37 8.00
CA VAL A 66 7.92 -1.89 9.16
C VAL A 66 8.86 -2.98 9.67
N GLU A 67 8.38 -4.22 9.80
CA GLU A 67 9.23 -5.34 10.20
C GLU A 67 10.34 -5.62 9.17
N GLU A 68 10.03 -5.54 7.87
CA GLU A 68 11.02 -5.65 6.79
C GLU A 68 12.11 -4.58 6.91
N ALA A 69 11.73 -3.33 7.19
CA ALA A 69 12.67 -2.24 7.37
C ALA A 69 13.58 -2.46 8.59
N GLN A 70 13.01 -2.91 9.72
CA GLN A 70 13.76 -3.22 10.93
C GLN A 70 14.77 -4.36 10.71
N ARG A 71 14.37 -5.44 10.02
CA ARG A 71 15.29 -6.56 9.69
C ARG A 71 16.47 -6.10 8.84
N LYS A 72 16.23 -5.21 7.87
CA LYS A 72 17.29 -4.65 7.01
C LYS A 72 18.26 -3.75 7.79
N GLU A 73 17.79 -3.04 8.82
CA GLU A 73 18.66 -2.23 9.67
C GLU A 73 19.52 -3.08 10.61
N VAL A 74 18.97 -4.16 11.16
CA VAL A 74 19.74 -5.10 12.01
C VAL A 74 20.79 -5.88 11.21
N GLY A 75 20.47 -6.27 9.97
CA GLY A 75 21.39 -7.02 9.10
C GLY A 75 22.54 -6.19 8.49
N VAL A 76 22.50 -4.86 8.57
CA VAL A 76 23.55 -3.95 8.07
C VAL A 76 24.57 -3.60 9.17
N GLY A 77 24.29 -3.98 10.42
CA GLY A 77 25.16 -3.74 11.58
C GLY A 77 25.93 -4.96 12.11
N ALA A 78 25.87 -6.11 11.43
CA ALA A 78 26.56 -7.36 11.81
C ALA A 78 27.75 -7.66 10.91
#